data_AF-A0A965ULN4-F1
#
_entry.id   AF-A0A965ULN4-F1
#
_cell.length_a   1.000
_cell.length_b   1.000
_cell.length_c   1.000
_cell.angle_alpha   90.00
_cell.angle_beta   90.00
_cell.angle_gamma   90.00
#
_symmetry.space_group_name_H-M   'P 1'
#
loop_
_entity.id
_entity.type
_entity.pdbx_description
1 polymer ?
#
loop_
_entity_poly.entity_id
_entity_poly.type
_entity_poly.pdbx_seq_one_letter_code
_entity_poly.pdbx_strand_id
1 'polypeptide(L)'
;MRKSIDVPLLFKLWHTELKNDELASRIGVARGHLWYLRQKYGLPERKKRRTRPPSDDPTPEEIAERCAEVRRGWSAEEEARRLCGKPARWRPPQYHKFDPKTMTFSC
;
A
#
# COMPACT_ATOMS: atom_id res chain seq x y z
N MET A 1 -34.15 5.37 10.37
CA MET A 1 -33.98 5.10 11.82
C MET A 1 -32.56 5.47 12.23
N ARG A 2 -32.38 6.44 13.13
CA ARG A 2 -31.06 6.72 13.72
C ARG A 2 -30.78 5.61 14.74
N LYS A 3 -29.83 4.73 14.46
CA LYS A 3 -29.41 3.73 15.46
C LYS A 3 -28.77 4.49 16.62
N SER A 4 -29.37 4.35 17.80
CA SER A 4 -28.73 4.73 19.06
C SER A 4 -27.40 3.97 19.17
N ILE A 5 -26.32 4.69 19.46
CA ILE A 5 -24.99 4.08 19.63
C ILE A 5 -24.75 3.92 21.12
N ASP A 6 -24.51 2.69 21.54
CA ASP A 6 -24.09 2.38 22.91
C ASP A 6 -22.65 2.87 23.12
N VAL A 7 -22.55 4.07 23.72
CA VAL A 7 -21.27 4.74 23.99
C VAL A 7 -20.43 3.98 25.01
N PRO A 8 -20.97 3.52 26.16
CA PRO A 8 -20.21 2.65 27.08
C PRO A 8 -19.63 1.40 26.40
N LEU A 9 -20.41 0.73 25.55
CA LEU A 9 -19.93 -0.45 24.82
C LEU A 9 -18.84 -0.10 23.82
N LEU A 10 -18.95 1.04 23.12
CA LEU A 10 -17.91 1.55 22.23
C LEU A 10 -16.58 1.73 22.98
N PHE A 11 -16.57 2.40 24.14
CA PHE A 11 -15.36 2.59 24.94
C PHE A 11 -14.76 1.26 25.41
N LYS A 12 -15.59 0.33 25.89
CA LYS A 12 -15.14 -1.00 26.31
C LYS A 12 -14.48 -1.79 25.18
N LEU A 13 -15.07 -1.75 23.99
CA LEU A 13 -14.56 -2.51 22.83
C LEU A 13 -13.39 -1.83 22.14
N TRP A 14 -13.25 -0.50 22.22
CA TRP A 14 -12.23 0.25 21.48
C TRP A 14 -10.79 -0.18 21.81
N HIS A 15 -10.53 -0.47 23.08
CA HIS A 15 -9.22 -0.88 23.59
C HIS A 15 -8.89 -2.37 23.38
N THR A 16 -9.84 -3.15 22.84
CA THR A 16 -9.61 -4.57 22.54
C THR A 16 -8.80 -4.76 21.26
N GLU A 17 -8.27 -5.97 21.03
CA GLU A 17 -7.58 -6.32 19.78
C GLU A 17 -8.51 -6.71 18.61
N LEU A 18 -9.83 -6.54 18.77
CA LEU A 18 -10.80 -6.89 17.73
C LEU A 18 -10.53 -6.15 16.42
N LYS A 19 -10.73 -6.83 15.29
CA LYS A 19 -10.65 -6.16 13.98
C LYS A 19 -11.72 -5.08 13.88
N ASN A 20 -11.47 -4.05 13.08
CA ASN A 20 -12.45 -2.98 12.88
C ASN A 20 -13.79 -3.50 12.33
N ASP A 21 -13.77 -4.57 11.52
CA ASP A 21 -14.99 -5.19 11.02
C ASP A 21 -15.80 -5.83 12.14
N GLU A 22 -15.16 -6.63 13.00
CA GLU A 22 -15.79 -7.26 14.15
C GLU A 22 -16.31 -6.22 15.15
N LEU A 23 -15.54 -5.16 15.39
CA LEU A 23 -15.93 -4.05 16.27
C LEU A 23 -17.15 -3.31 15.70
N ALA A 24 -17.19 -3.04 14.40
CA ALA A 24 -18.34 -2.43 13.74
C ALA A 24 -19.59 -3.32 13.84
N SER A 25 -19.44 -4.62 13.60
CA SER A 25 -20.52 -5.61 13.76
C SER A 25 -21.06 -5.67 15.19
N ARG A 26 -20.18 -5.66 16.20
CA ARG A 26 -20.59 -5.71 17.62
C ARG A 26 -21.34 -4.46 18.08
N ILE A 27 -20.99 -3.30 17.53
CA ILE A 27 -21.64 -2.01 17.84
C ILE A 27 -22.85 -1.77 16.93
N GLY A 28 -23.02 -2.57 15.88
CA GLY A 28 -24.15 -2.48 14.94
C GLY A 28 -24.05 -1.32 13.95
N VAL A 29 -22.84 -0.83 13.68
CA VAL A 29 -22.55 0.29 12.77
C VAL A 29 -21.79 -0.17 11.53
N ALA A 30 -21.83 0.61 10.45
CA ALA A 30 -20.99 0.36 9.29
C ALA A 30 -19.52 0.63 9.61
N ARG A 31 -18.59 -0.11 8.99
CA ARG A 31 -17.13 0.03 9.21
C ARG A 31 -16.65 1.47 9.07
N GLY A 32 -17.10 2.19 8.03
CA GLY A 32 -16.73 3.59 7.80
C GLY A 32 -17.19 4.54 8.92
N HIS A 33 -18.25 4.19 9.64
CA HIS A 33 -18.78 5.00 10.74
C HIS A 33 -17.87 4.99 11.97
N LEU A 34 -16.99 3.98 12.13
CA LEU A 34 -16.01 3.95 13.21
C LEU A 34 -15.03 5.13 13.17
N TRP A 35 -14.68 5.60 11.97
CA TRP A 35 -13.85 6.78 11.82
C TRP A 35 -14.55 8.03 12.36
N TYR A 36 -15.83 8.19 12.04
CA TYR A 36 -16.64 9.29 12.58
C TYR A 36 -16.79 9.21 14.10
N LEU A 37 -17.04 8.02 14.65
CA LEU A 37 -17.14 7.82 16.11
C LEU A 37 -15.81 8.13 16.82
N ARG A 38 -14.67 7.77 16.21
CA ARG A 38 -13.36 8.15 16.72
C ARG A 38 -13.23 9.67 16.86
N GLN A 39 -13.56 10.42 15.81
CA GLN A 39 -13.47 11.88 15.83
C GLN A 39 -14.46 12.49 16.83
N LYS A 40 -15.70 12.00 16.84
CA LYS A 40 -16.77 12.53 17.70
C LYS A 40 -16.50 12.33 19.18
N TYR A 41 -15.95 11.19 19.59
CA TYR A 41 -15.72 10.84 21.00
C TYR A 41 -14.25 10.96 21.43
N GLY A 42 -13.38 11.53 20.58
CA GLY A 42 -11.97 11.75 20.91
C GLY A 42 -11.18 10.48 21.18
N LEU A 43 -11.53 9.36 20.52
CA LEU A 43 -10.91 8.07 20.78
C LEU A 43 -9.50 8.00 20.15
N PRO A 44 -8.52 7.35 20.81
CA PRO A 44 -7.16 7.22 20.30
C PRO A 44 -7.12 6.36 19.02
N GLU A 45 -6.06 6.51 18.24
CA GLU A 45 -5.83 5.64 17.08
C GLU A 45 -5.61 4.19 17.54
N ARG A 46 -6.38 3.25 16.95
CA ARG A 46 -6.17 1.83 17.21
C ARG A 46 -4.90 1.36 16.50
N LYS A 47 -4.09 0.53 17.16
CA LYS A 47 -2.87 -0.03 16.56
C LYS A 47 -3.22 -0.76 15.26
N LYS A 48 -2.56 -0.39 14.17
CA LYS A 48 -2.71 -1.08 12.89
C LYS A 48 -2.11 -2.49 13.03
N ARG A 49 -2.93 -3.53 12.88
CA ARG A 49 -2.40 -4.89 12.71
C ARG A 49 -1.63 -4.94 11.40
N ARG A 50 -0.37 -5.35 11.46
CA ARG A 50 0.40 -5.67 10.26
C ARG A 50 -0.34 -6.80 9.53
N THR A 51 -0.72 -6.56 8.28
CA THR A 51 -1.46 -7.53 7.46
C THR A 51 -0.55 -8.60 6.86
N ARG A 52 0.76 -8.32 6.80
CA ARG A 52 1.78 -9.27 6.36
C ARG A 52 2.76 -9.53 7.51
N PRO A 53 3.19 -10.79 7.69
CA PRO A 53 4.37 -11.04 8.49
C PRO A 53 5.54 -10.22 7.91
N PRO A 54 6.50 -9.80 8.74
CA PRO A 54 7.79 -9.37 8.20
C PRO A 54 8.31 -10.54 7.37
N SER A 55 8.36 -10.35 6.05
CA SER A 55 9.15 -11.22 5.17
C SER A 55 10.56 -10.68 5.26
N ASP A 56 11.52 -11.55 5.49
CA ASP A 56 12.91 -11.17 5.30
C ASP A 56 13.10 -10.80 3.82
N ASP A 57 13.79 -9.69 3.57
CA ASP A 57 14.19 -9.33 2.22
C ASP A 57 15.16 -10.40 1.73
N PRO A 58 15.00 -10.91 0.49
CA PRO A 58 15.87 -11.97 -0.01
C PRO A 58 17.31 -11.48 -0.11
N THR A 59 18.26 -12.37 0.15
CA THR A 59 19.69 -12.02 0.00
C THR A 59 20.03 -11.81 -1.49
N PRO A 60 21.12 -11.09 -1.81
CA PRO A 60 21.58 -10.96 -3.18
C PRO A 60 21.78 -12.31 -3.89
N GLU A 61 22.23 -13.33 -3.16
CA GLU A 61 22.40 -14.69 -3.68
C GLU A 61 21.06 -15.34 -4.03
N GLU A 62 20.06 -15.24 -3.15
CA GLU A 62 18.71 -15.77 -3.41
C GLU A 62 18.06 -15.07 -4.60
N ILE A 63 18.29 -13.76 -4.76
CA ILE A 63 17.84 -13.01 -5.93
C ILE A 63 18.52 -13.56 -7.19
N ALA A 64 19.83 -13.79 -7.15
CA ALA A 64 20.57 -14.33 -8.28
C ALA A 64 20.09 -15.75 -8.67
N GLU A 65 19.84 -16.61 -7.69
CA GLU A 65 19.29 -17.95 -7.90
C GLU A 65 17.89 -17.92 -8.54
N ARG A 66 16.97 -17.11 -7.99
CA ARG A 66 15.63 -16.93 -8.56
C ARG A 66 15.69 -16.36 -9.97
N CYS A 67 16.58 -15.41 -10.24
CA CYS A 67 16.80 -14.90 -11.59
C CYS A 67 17.34 -15.98 -12.53
N ALA A 68 18.25 -16.85 -12.07
CA ALA A 68 18.77 -17.96 -12.87
C ALA A 68 17.66 -18.98 -13.17
N GLU A 69 16.81 -19.31 -12.20
CA GLU A 69 15.66 -20.19 -12.40
C GLU A 69 14.70 -19.64 -13.48
N VAL A 70 14.37 -18.35 -13.42
CA VAL A 70 13.54 -17.70 -14.44
C VAL A 70 14.19 -17.78 -15.82
N ARG A 71 15.51 -17.55 -15.92
CA ARG A 71 16.24 -17.62 -17.20
C ARG A 71 16.32 -19.03 -17.76
N ARG A 72 16.36 -20.08 -16.93
CA ARG A 72 16.34 -21.49 -17.39
C ARG A 72 15.06 -21.83 -18.15
N GLY A 73 13.96 -21.12 -17.91
CA GLY A 73 12.71 -21.29 -18.63
C GLY A 73 12.63 -20.58 -19.98
N TRP A 74 13.66 -19.83 -20.39
CA TRP A 74 13.62 -19.09 -21.66
C TRP A 74 13.98 -20.00 -22.83
N SER A 75 13.23 -19.86 -23.94
CA SER A 75 13.65 -20.38 -25.23
C SER A 75 14.78 -19.52 -25.80
N ALA A 76 15.56 -20.06 -26.73
CA ALA A 76 16.61 -19.31 -27.42
C ALA A 76 16.06 -18.05 -28.13
N GLU A 77 14.83 -18.11 -28.65
CA GLU A 77 14.15 -16.97 -29.27
C GLU A 77 13.79 -15.88 -28.25
N GLU A 78 13.25 -16.26 -27.08
CA GLU A 78 12.90 -15.32 -26.01
C GLU A 78 14.14 -14.69 -25.37
N GLU A 79 15.21 -15.48 -25.21
CA GLU A 79 16.51 -14.98 -24.76
C GLU A 79 17.07 -13.94 -25.74
N ALA A 80 17.07 -14.25 -27.05
CA ALA A 80 17.50 -13.33 -28.09
C ALA A 80 16.64 -12.05 -28.11
N ARG A 81 15.30 -12.17 -28.03
CA ARG A 81 14.39 -11.02 -27.98
C ARG A 81 14.66 -10.10 -26.79
N ARG A 82 15.00 -10.66 -25.63
CA ARG A 82 15.32 -9.90 -24.41
C ARG A 82 16.71 -9.29 -24.42
N LEU A 83 17.69 -9.93 -25.08
CA LEU A 83 19.03 -9.38 -25.31
C LEU A 83 19.00 -8.24 -26.35
N CYS A 84 18.15 -8.38 -27.37
CA CYS A 84 17.98 -7.40 -28.44
C CYS A 84 17.04 -6.26 -28.01
N GLY A 85 17.56 -5.37 -27.16
CA GLY A 85 16.86 -4.14 -26.81
C GLY A 85 17.73 -3.21 -26.01
N LYS A 86 18.31 -2.19 -26.65
CA LYS A 86 18.56 -0.95 -25.91
C LYS A 86 17.18 -0.42 -25.57
N PRO A 87 16.76 -0.32 -24.30
CA PRO A 87 15.56 0.44 -24.02
C PRO A 87 15.78 1.80 -24.67
N ALA A 88 14.90 2.19 -25.60
CA ALA A 88 14.91 3.54 -26.14
C ALA A 88 15.03 4.45 -24.93
N ARG A 89 16.14 5.19 -24.81
CA ARG A 89 16.62 5.81 -23.56
C ARG A 89 15.41 6.33 -22.82
N TRP A 90 14.91 5.59 -21.83
CA TRP A 90 13.64 5.95 -21.22
C TRP A 90 13.90 7.29 -20.57
N ARG A 91 13.19 8.30 -21.05
CA ARG A 91 13.21 9.62 -20.44
C ARG A 91 11.83 9.82 -19.85
N PRO A 92 11.72 10.23 -18.58
CA PRO A 92 10.45 10.68 -18.07
C PRO A 92 9.95 11.81 -18.98
N PRO A 93 8.64 11.93 -19.21
CA PRO A 93 8.11 13.06 -19.97
C PRO A 93 8.59 14.36 -19.31
N GLN A 94 9.28 15.19 -20.08
CA GLN A 94 9.69 16.51 -19.62
C GLN A 94 8.46 17.42 -19.71
N TYR A 95 7.60 17.36 -18.69
CA TYR A 95 6.44 18.26 -18.57
C TYR A 95 6.84 19.71 -18.29
N HIS A 96 8.11 19.94 -17.97
CA HIS A 96 8.63 21.28 -17.73
C HIS A 96 9.98 21.44 -18.41
N LYS A 97 10.11 22.43 -19.29
CA LYS A 97 11.42 22.88 -19.81
C LYS A 97 11.87 24.06 -18.96
N PHE A 98 13.05 23.93 -18.35
CA PHE A 98 13.69 25.03 -17.68
C PHE A 98 14.26 25.99 -18.73
N ASP A 99 13.81 27.24 -18.71
CA ASP A 99 14.42 28.31 -19.48
C ASP A 99 15.41 29.07 -18.58
N PRO A 100 16.74 28.93 -18.81
CA PRO A 100 17.75 29.59 -17.99
C PRO A 100 17.77 31.12 -18.15
N LYS A 101 17.19 31.66 -19.22
CA LYS A 101 17.14 33.12 -19.44
C LYS A 101 16.06 33.78 -18.60
N THR A 102 14.94 33.09 -18.40
CA THR A 102 13.80 33.60 -17.61
C THR A 102 13.75 33.01 -16.21
N MET A 103 14.58 31.99 -15.92
CA MET A 103 14.53 31.17 -14.69
C MET A 103 13.13 30.61 -14.41
N THR A 104 12.36 30.30 -15.45
CA THR A 104 11.01 29.74 -15.33
C THR A 104 10.92 28.35 -15.94
N PHE A 105 9.93 27.58 -15.46
CA PHE A 105 9.56 26.29 -16.03
C PHE A 105 8.31 26.50 -16.88
N SER A 106 8.40 26.19 -18.18
CA SER A 106 7.24 26.20 -19.08
C SER A 106 6.69 24.77 -19.25
N CYS A 107 5.36 24.63 -19.22
CA CYS A 107 4.67 23.39 -19.56
C CYS A 107 4.78 23.07 -21.05
#